data_AF-A0A844EK10-F1
#
_entry.id   AF-A0A844EK10-F1
#
_cell.length_a   1.000
_cell.length_b   1.000
_cell.length_c   1.000
_cell.angle_alpha   90.00
_cell.angle_beta   90.00
_cell.angle_gamma   90.00
#
_symmetry.space_group_name_H-M   'P 1'
#
loop_
_entity.id
_entity.type
_entity.pdbx_description
1 polymer ?
#
loop_
_entity_poly.entity_id
_entity_poly.type
_entity_poly.pdbx_seq_one_letter_code
_entity_poly.pdbx_strand_id
1 'polypeptide(L)'
;MQRPHDESNRRQIPLQICHEIAHIKHHDQNVHVLAFSSIFSNPKDELSANTAAIKMLIPRFFDDVEPEDINAQDFMDYFDIPSHLYKIVVEEIHKYVEKHY
;
A
#
# COMPACT_ATOMS: atom_id res chain seq x y z
N MET A 1 20.30 9.57 -3.84
CA MET A 1 20.65 8.26 -4.41
C MET A 1 19.45 7.35 -4.21
N GLN A 2 18.65 7.12 -5.26
CA GLN A 2 17.51 6.19 -5.19
C GLN A 2 18.11 4.78 -5.00
N ARG A 3 17.75 4.07 -3.92
CA ARG A 3 18.14 2.66 -3.78
C ARG A 3 17.44 1.87 -4.91
N PRO A 4 18.11 0.91 -5.56
CA PRO A 4 17.44 0.02 -6.49
C PRO A 4 16.31 -0.69 -5.74
N HIS A 5 15.10 -0.71 -6.33
CA HIS A 5 13.98 -1.49 -5.83
C HIS A 5 14.37 -2.96 -5.93
N ASP A 6 14.77 -3.55 -4.81
CA ASP A 6 14.96 -4.99 -4.71
C ASP A 6 13.58 -5.61 -4.47
N GLU A 7 13.03 -6.26 -5.49
CA GLU A 7 11.72 -6.94 -5.46
C GLU A 7 11.67 -8.04 -4.38
N SER A 8 12.83 -8.44 -3.83
CA SER A 8 12.97 -9.36 -2.69
C SER A 8 13.06 -8.64 -1.33
N ASN A 9 12.62 -7.38 -1.22
CA ASN A 9 12.60 -6.71 0.08
C ASN A 9 11.48 -7.28 0.97
N ARG A 10 11.89 -8.05 1.98
CA ARG A 10 10.97 -8.65 2.98
C ARG A 10 10.06 -7.62 3.65
N ARG A 11 10.47 -6.35 3.75
CA ARG A 11 9.64 -5.27 4.30
C ARG A 11 8.44 -4.91 3.42
N GLN A 12 8.51 -5.17 2.11
CA GLN A 12 7.42 -4.92 1.16
C GLN A 12 6.39 -6.05 1.12
N ILE A 13 6.67 -7.21 1.72
CA ILE A 13 5.76 -8.37 1.74
C ILE A 13 4.35 -8.01 2.24
N PRO A 14 4.16 -7.23 3.33
CA PRO A 14 2.81 -6.85 3.76
C PRO A 14 2.06 -6.06 2.69
N LEU A 15 2.72 -5.12 2.01
CA LEU A 15 2.13 -4.35 0.91
C LEU A 15 1.74 -5.27 -0.25
N GLN A 16 2.62 -6.18 -0.64
CA GLN A 16 2.37 -7.16 -1.71
C GLN A 16 1.18 -8.07 -1.38
N ILE A 17 1.13 -8.63 -0.16
CA ILE A 17 0.01 -9.48 0.26
C ILE A 17 -1.30 -8.71 0.24
N CYS A 18 -1.33 -7.49 0.80
CA CYS A 18 -2.54 -6.67 0.80
C CYS A 18 -2.98 -6.25 -0.61
N HIS A 19 -2.02 -6.05 -1.54
CA HIS A 19 -2.29 -5.76 -2.94
C HIS A 19 -2.96 -6.96 -3.64
N GLU A 20 -2.42 -8.17 -3.49
CA GLU A 20 -3.04 -9.38 -4.05
C GLU A 20 -4.42 -9.68 -3.46
N ILE A 21 -4.61 -9.44 -2.15
CA ILE A 21 -5.93 -9.53 -1.50
C ILE A 21 -6.91 -8.53 -2.13
N ALA A 22 -6.46 -7.33 -2.48
CA ALA A 22 -7.30 -6.32 -3.11
C ALA A 22 -7.77 -6.77 -4.50
N HIS A 23 -6.89 -7.32 -5.34
CA HIS A 23 -7.26 -7.89 -6.64
C HIS A 23 -8.32 -8.99 -6.51
N ILE A 24 -8.16 -9.90 -5.55
CA ILE A 24 -9.15 -10.95 -5.27
C ILE A 24 -10.50 -10.34 -4.87
N LYS A 25 -10.48 -9.32 -4.00
CA LYS A 25 -11.68 -8.64 -3.51
C LYS A 25 -12.41 -7.84 -4.59
N HIS A 26 -11.67 -7.28 -5.56
CA HIS A 26 -12.23 -6.54 -6.68
C HIS A 26 -12.75 -7.44 -7.81
N HIS A 27 -12.52 -8.77 -7.73
CA HIS A 27 -12.85 -9.74 -8.77
C HIS A 27 -12.18 -9.42 -10.12
N ASP A 28 -10.96 -8.87 -10.07
CA ASP A 28 -10.23 -8.49 -11.27
C ASP A 28 -9.97 -9.73 -12.14
N GLN A 29 -10.37 -9.70 -13.41
CA GLN A 29 -10.42 -10.92 -14.24
C GLN A 29 -9.03 -11.49 -14.59
N ASN A 30 -7.97 -10.72 -14.35
CA ASN A 30 -6.57 -11.06 -14.61
C ASN A 30 -5.74 -11.20 -13.32
N VAL A 31 -6.32 -11.73 -12.23
CA VAL A 31 -5.54 -11.99 -11.01
C VAL A 31 -4.53 -13.12 -11.28
N HIS A 32 -3.28 -12.75 -11.53
CA HIS A 32 -2.17 -13.68 -11.47
C HIS A 32 -1.62 -13.67 -10.05
N VAL A 33 -2.27 -14.43 -9.16
CA VAL A 33 -1.91 -14.54 -7.73
C VAL A 33 -0.41 -14.80 -7.60
N LEU A 34 0.32 -13.87 -6.97
CA LEU A 34 1.77 -13.91 -6.72
C LEU A 34 2.68 -13.76 -7.97
N ALA A 35 2.15 -13.35 -9.13
CA ALA A 35 2.97 -12.95 -10.27
C ALA A 35 3.03 -11.42 -10.36
N PHE A 36 4.17 -10.88 -9.97
CA PHE A 36 4.52 -9.45 -9.82
C PHE A 36 4.22 -8.53 -11.01
N SER A 37 3.82 -9.08 -12.15
CA SER A 37 3.46 -8.31 -13.32
C SER A 37 2.45 -9.10 -14.12
N SER A 38 1.17 -8.86 -13.84
CA SER A 38 0.22 -8.92 -14.92
C SER A 38 0.60 -7.79 -15.90
N ILE A 39 1.49 -8.06 -16.88
CA ILE A 39 1.72 -7.15 -18.02
C ILE A 39 0.38 -6.87 -18.76
N PHE A 40 -0.67 -7.61 -18.41
CA PHE A 40 -2.05 -7.54 -18.86
C PHE A 40 -3.04 -6.89 -17.88
N SER A 41 -2.60 -6.32 -16.74
CA SER A 41 -3.51 -5.66 -15.80
C SER A 41 -3.76 -4.23 -16.20
N ASN A 42 -5.00 -3.80 -16.02
CA ASN A 42 -5.40 -2.43 -16.32
C ASN A 42 -4.75 -1.50 -15.29
N PRO A 43 -4.11 -0.38 -15.70
CA PRO A 43 -3.53 0.58 -14.76
C PRO A 43 -4.50 1.10 -13.68
N LYS A 44 -5.80 1.09 -13.96
CA LYS A 44 -6.83 1.45 -12.97
C LYS A 44 -6.97 0.39 -11.87
N ASP A 45 -6.86 -0.88 -12.23
CA ASP A 45 -7.00 -2.00 -11.29
C ASP A 45 -5.76 -2.05 -10.39
N GLU A 46 -4.57 -1.86 -10.95
CA GLU A 46 -3.30 -1.72 -10.22
C GLU A 46 -3.31 -0.56 -9.22
N LEU A 47 -3.79 0.62 -9.66
CA LEU A 47 -3.92 1.77 -8.79
C LEU A 47 -4.94 1.52 -7.67
N SER A 48 -6.06 0.88 -8.00
CA SER A 48 -7.09 0.48 -7.04
C SER A 48 -6.55 -0.51 -6.01
N ALA A 49 -5.79 -1.51 -6.44
CA ALA A 49 -5.16 -2.52 -5.59
C ALA A 49 -4.11 -1.89 -4.65
N ASN A 50 -3.23 -1.03 -5.18
CA ASN A 50 -2.26 -0.29 -4.36
C ASN A 50 -2.95 0.59 -3.30
N THR A 51 -4.00 1.30 -3.69
CA THR A 51 -4.77 2.15 -2.76
C THR A 51 -5.44 1.31 -1.69
N ALA A 52 -6.09 0.20 -2.07
CA ALA A 52 -6.72 -0.71 -1.13
C ALA A 52 -5.71 -1.35 -0.17
N ALA A 53 -4.52 -1.71 -0.66
CA ALA A 53 -3.46 -2.28 0.15
C ALA A 53 -2.98 -1.30 1.24
N ILE A 54 -2.70 -0.06 0.85
CA ILE A 54 -2.32 1.03 1.78
C ILE A 54 -3.39 1.19 2.87
N LYS A 55 -4.67 1.23 2.48
CA LYS A 55 -5.79 1.37 3.43
C LYS A 55 -5.91 0.21 4.42
N MET A 56 -5.53 -1.01 4.03
CA MET A 56 -5.52 -2.15 4.95
C MET A 56 -4.39 -2.05 5.98
N LEU A 57 -3.25 -1.49 5.58
CA LEU A 57 -2.07 -1.37 6.44
C LEU A 57 -2.15 -0.20 7.42
N ILE A 58 -2.74 0.94 7.03
CA ILE A 58 -2.88 2.14 7.88
C ILE A 58 -3.38 1.82 9.30
N PRO A 59 -4.56 1.20 9.50
CA PRO A 59 -5.07 0.95 10.85
C PRO A 59 -4.20 -0.04 11.64
N ARG A 60 -3.37 -0.85 10.98
CA ARG A 60 -2.46 -1.79 11.67
C ARG A 60 -1.17 -1.16 12.12
N PHE A 61 -0.76 -0.08 11.47
CA PHE A 61 0.44 0.65 11.83
C PHE A 61 0.16 1.75 12.85
N PHE A 62 -1.05 2.33 12.83
CA PHE A 62 -1.45 3.46 13.68
C PHE A 62 -2.51 3.12 14.75
N ASP A 63 -2.74 1.84 15.07
CA ASP A 63 -3.78 1.40 16.03
C ASP A 63 -3.62 2.04 17.43
N ASP A 64 -2.37 2.34 17.82
CA ASP A 64 -1.99 2.92 19.12
C ASP A 64 -1.10 4.17 18.98
N VAL A 65 -1.24 4.92 17.89
CA VAL A 65 -0.46 6.13 17.62
C VAL A 65 -1.36 7.36 17.75
N GLU A 66 -0.98 8.28 18.64
CA GLU A 66 -1.66 9.55 18.81
C GLU A 66 -1.60 10.39 17.51
N PRO A 67 -2.63 11.18 17.19
CA PRO A 67 -2.71 11.94 15.94
C PRO A 67 -1.48 12.80 15.66
N GLU A 68 -0.89 13.41 16.70
CA GLU A 68 0.25 14.30 16.59
C GLU A 68 1.55 13.56 16.22
N ASP A 69 1.61 12.25 16.47
CA ASP A 69 2.76 11.39 16.20
C ASP A 69 2.63 10.63 14.86
N ILE A 70 1.54 10.81 14.13
CA ILE A 70 1.34 10.17 12.83
C ILE A 70 2.31 10.76 11.80
N ASN A 71 3.15 9.88 11.24
CA ASN A 71 4.14 10.24 10.23
C ASN A 71 4.04 9.32 9.01
N ALA A 72 3.73 9.89 7.84
CA ALA A 72 3.62 9.15 6.59
C ALA A 72 4.95 8.54 6.13
N GLN A 73 6.08 9.20 6.40
CA GLN A 73 7.40 8.69 6.04
C GLN A 73 7.77 7.46 6.86
N ASP A 74 7.47 7.44 8.16
CA ASP A 74 7.71 6.28 9.02
C ASP A 74 6.90 5.06 8.55
N PHE A 75 5.65 5.27 8.16
CA PHE A 75 4.80 4.24 7.55
C PHE A 75 5.40 3.72 6.23
N MET A 76 5.85 4.61 5.35
CA MET A 76 6.45 4.22 4.08
C MET A 76 7.77 3.47 4.26
N ASP A 77 8.62 3.90 5.19
CA ASP A 77 9.90 3.27 5.46
C ASP A 77 9.74 1.89 6.11
N TYR A 78 8.74 1.73 6.99
CA TYR A 78 8.44 0.47 7.66
C TYR A 78 8.04 -0.62 6.65
N PHE A 79 7.16 -0.31 5.70
CA PHE A 79 6.68 -1.24 4.68
C PHE A 79 7.47 -1.17 3.35
N ASP A 80 8.55 -0.39 3.29
CA ASP A 80 9.34 -0.15 2.07
C ASP A 80 8.47 0.25 0.87
N ILE A 81 7.51 1.16 1.10
CA ILE A 81 6.54 1.58 0.09
C ILE A 81 7.26 2.39 -1.00
N PRO A 82 7.06 2.08 -2.29
CA PRO A 82 7.62 2.84 -3.40
C PRO A 82 7.29 4.33 -3.31
N SER A 83 8.29 5.19 -3.56
CA SER A 83 8.13 6.65 -3.43
C SER A 83 7.06 7.25 -4.34
N HIS A 84 6.76 6.61 -5.47
CA HIS A 84 5.70 7.06 -6.37
C HIS A 84 4.28 6.93 -5.77
N LEU A 85 4.10 6.14 -4.70
CA LEU A 85 2.85 6.00 -3.96
C LEU A 85 2.70 7.02 -2.81
N TYR A 86 3.70 7.86 -2.56
CA TYR A 86 3.70 8.83 -1.46
C TYR A 86 2.41 9.67 -1.38
N LYS A 87 1.94 10.16 -2.54
CA LYS A 87 0.72 10.96 -2.60
C LYS A 87 -0.51 10.19 -2.10
N ILE A 88 -0.64 8.91 -2.48
CA ILE A 88 -1.75 8.05 -2.07
C ILE A 88 -1.66 7.77 -0.57
N VAL A 89 -0.46 7.50 -0.06
CA VAL A 89 -0.22 7.29 1.37
C VAL A 89 -0.69 8.49 2.19
N VAL A 90 -0.26 9.70 1.83
CA VAL A 90 -0.66 10.92 2.54
C VAL A 90 -2.17 11.14 2.49
N GLU A 91 -2.78 10.98 1.31
CA GLU A 91 -4.23 11.15 1.13
C GLU A 91 -5.04 10.15 1.97
N GLU A 92 -4.65 8.88 2.02
CA GLU A 92 -5.38 7.87 2.78
C GLU A 92 -5.12 7.95 4.29
N ILE A 93 -3.93 8.37 4.73
CA ILE A 93 -3.66 8.67 6.14
C ILE A 93 -4.51 9.86 6.59
N HIS A 94 -4.59 10.92 5.80
CA HIS A 94 -5.43 12.09 6.13
C HIS A 94 -6.90 11.68 6.32
N LYS A 95 -7.46 10.91 5.38
CA LYS A 95 -8.83 10.39 5.47
C LYS A 95 -9.03 9.47 6.68
N TYR A 96 -8.00 8.73 7.08
CA TYR A 96 -8.04 7.90 8.27
C TYR A 96 -8.12 8.76 9.53
N VAL A 97 -7.28 9.78 9.65
CA VAL A 97 -7.27 10.71 10.79
C VAL A 97 -8.61 11.44 10.91
N GLU A 98 -9.10 12.05 9.83
CA GLU A 98 -10.39 12.77 9.79
C GLU A 98 -11.59 11.90 10.19
N LYS A 99 -11.48 10.57 10.06
CA LYS A 99 -12.57 9.64 10.36
C LYS A 99 -12.54 9.15 11.82
N HIS A 100 -11.38 9.11 12.46
CA HIS A 100 -11.20 8.49 13.78
C HIS A 100 -10.93 9.49 14.90
N TYR A 101 -10.62 10.75 14.56
CA TYR A 101 -10.37 11.86 15.48
C TYR A 101 -11.20 13.08 15.08
#